data_AF-A0AAJ2SQ05-F1
#
_entry.id   AF-A0AAJ2SQ05-F1
#
_cell.length_a   1.000
_cell.length_b   1.000
_cell.length_c   1.000
_cell.angle_alpha   90.00
_cell.angle_beta   90.00
_cell.angle_gamma   90.00
#
_symmetry.space_group_name_H-M   'P 1'
#
loop_
_entity.id
_entity.type
_entity.pdbx_description
1 polymer ?
#
loop_
_entity_poly.entity_id
_entity_poly.type
_entity_poly.pdbx_seq_one_letter_code
_entity_poly.pdbx_strand_id
1 'polypeptide(L)'
;MPPLEAVSTTSSRADAWHAGNAHCCVHYQVLAEAEPDLLCRALNLFALQLLLPQAVHMTRENDLLSLDIVIDGLSWHRAEVLAEKLRNLISVCSVQLQPADSQWLAPVQAAG
;
A
#
# COMPACT_ATOMS: atom_id res chain seq x y z
N MET A 1 -7.61 -26.93 -50.20
CA MET A 1 -7.02 -26.16 -49.07
C MET A 1 -7.85 -26.47 -47.85
N PRO A 2 -7.31 -27.03 -46.75
CA PRO A 2 -8.11 -27.16 -45.54
C PRO A 2 -8.33 -25.76 -44.92
N PRO A 3 -9.43 -25.54 -44.19
CA PRO A 3 -9.72 -24.26 -43.57
C PRO A 3 -8.81 -24.07 -42.35
N LEU A 4 -8.31 -22.84 -42.16
CA LEU A 4 -7.55 -22.45 -40.98
C LEU A 4 -8.50 -22.43 -39.78
N GLU A 5 -8.39 -23.40 -38.88
CA GLU A 5 -9.11 -23.39 -37.61
C GLU A 5 -8.73 -22.13 -36.82
N ALA A 6 -9.73 -21.32 -36.48
CA ALA A 6 -9.54 -20.15 -35.64
C ALA A 6 -9.13 -20.60 -34.23
N VAL A 7 -7.92 -20.21 -33.83
CA VAL A 7 -7.45 -20.35 -32.45
C VAL A 7 -8.45 -19.64 -31.54
N SER A 8 -9.14 -20.40 -30.70
CA SER A 8 -9.98 -19.85 -29.64
C SER A 8 -9.06 -19.07 -28.69
N THR A 9 -9.14 -17.74 -28.74
CA THR A 9 -8.41 -16.87 -27.83
C THR A 9 -8.90 -17.15 -26.42
N THR A 10 -8.07 -17.84 -25.63
CA THR A 10 -8.27 -18.00 -24.19
C THR A 10 -8.58 -16.63 -23.59
N SER A 11 -9.58 -16.59 -22.70
CA SER A 11 -9.99 -15.39 -21.97
C SER A 11 -8.74 -14.66 -21.47
N SER A 12 -8.49 -13.47 -22.00
CA SER A 12 -7.35 -12.64 -21.62
C SER A 12 -7.29 -12.55 -20.11
N ARG A 13 -6.16 -12.96 -19.52
CA ARG A 13 -5.94 -12.89 -18.08
C ARG A 13 -6.20 -11.45 -17.65
N ALA A 14 -7.16 -11.24 -16.74
CA ALA A 14 -7.43 -9.93 -16.17
C ALA A 14 -6.10 -9.36 -15.62
N ASP A 15 -5.64 -8.26 -16.20
CA ASP A 15 -4.40 -7.62 -15.80
C ASP A 15 -4.65 -6.81 -14.53
N ALA A 16 -4.56 -7.48 -13.38
CA ALA A 16 -4.70 -6.87 -12.04
C ALA A 16 -3.71 -5.71 -11.80
N TRP A 17 -2.68 -5.59 -12.62
CA TRP A 17 -1.59 -4.62 -12.54
C TRP A 17 -1.79 -3.42 -13.47
N HIS A 18 -2.78 -3.46 -14.35
CA HIS A 18 -3.01 -2.39 -15.32
C HIS A 18 -3.34 -1.08 -14.59
N ALA A 19 -2.66 0.01 -14.99
CA ALA A 19 -2.84 1.35 -14.43
C ALA A 19 -4.20 2.00 -14.75
N GLY A 20 -5.16 1.22 -15.25
CA GLY A 20 -6.55 1.63 -15.48
C GLY A 20 -7.56 0.76 -14.74
N ASN A 21 -7.10 -0.19 -13.90
CA ASN A 21 -7.98 -0.86 -12.95
C ASN A 21 -8.48 0.12 -11.90
N ALA A 22 -9.61 -0.18 -11.26
CA ALA A 22 -10.19 0.65 -10.22
C ALA A 22 -9.12 1.00 -9.17
N HIS A 23 -8.72 2.27 -9.16
CA HIS A 23 -7.79 2.82 -8.18
C HIS A 23 -8.57 3.03 -6.90
N CYS A 24 -8.00 2.58 -5.80
CA CYS A 24 -8.55 2.76 -4.47
C CYS A 24 -7.58 3.56 -3.61
N CYS A 25 -8.15 4.37 -2.72
CA CYS A 25 -7.41 4.88 -1.59
C CYS A 25 -7.29 3.77 -0.54
N VAL A 26 -6.08 3.58 -0.03
CA VAL A 26 -5.75 2.50 0.90
C VAL A 26 -5.04 3.06 2.13
N HIS A 27 -5.29 2.41 3.26
CA HIS A 27 -4.71 2.71 4.54
C HIS A 27 -3.86 1.51 5.02
N TYR A 28 -2.57 1.76 5.25
CA TYR A 28 -1.65 0.81 5.87
C TYR A 28 -1.48 1.16 7.33
N GLN A 29 -1.71 0.19 8.20
CA GLN A 29 -1.43 0.30 9.63
C GLN A 29 -0.30 -0.66 9.97
N VAL A 30 0.86 -0.11 10.32
CA VAL A 30 2.07 -0.86 10.64
C VAL A 30 2.34 -0.74 12.13
N LEU A 31 2.57 -1.86 12.79
CA LEU A 31 3.10 -1.91 14.15
C LEU A 31 4.47 -2.58 14.12
N ALA A 32 5.45 -1.95 14.75
CA ALA A 32 6.84 -2.36 14.70
C ALA A 32 7.60 -1.99 15.97
N GLU A 33 8.78 -2.56 16.15
CA GLU A 33 9.75 -2.11 17.13
C GLU A 33 10.23 -0.69 16.79
N ALA A 34 10.47 0.12 17.84
CA ALA A 34 10.85 1.51 17.72
C ALA A 34 12.30 1.68 17.25
N GLU A 35 12.52 1.50 15.95
CA GLU A 35 13.81 1.75 15.29
C GLU A 35 13.90 3.16 14.69
N PRO A 36 15.08 3.80 14.76
CA PRO A 36 15.26 5.18 14.31
C PRO A 36 15.10 5.38 12.79
N ASP A 37 15.34 4.34 11.99
CA ASP A 37 15.28 4.39 10.52
C ASP A 37 14.00 3.75 9.95
N LEU A 38 13.11 3.22 10.79
CA LEU A 38 11.92 2.48 10.35
C LEU A 38 11.04 3.31 9.40
N LEU A 39 10.75 4.57 9.77
CA LEU A 39 9.93 5.46 8.96
C LEU A 39 10.55 5.66 7.57
N CYS A 40 11.86 5.90 7.52
CA CYS A 40 12.59 6.09 6.26
C CYS A 40 12.55 4.83 5.39
N ARG A 41 12.74 3.65 5.98
CA ARG A 41 12.67 2.37 5.25
C ARG A 41 11.27 2.10 4.70
N ALA A 42 10.24 2.35 5.50
CA ALA A 42 8.84 2.20 5.07
C ALA A 42 8.51 3.16 3.91
N LEU A 43 8.83 4.45 4.05
CA LEU A 43 8.58 5.45 3.01
C LEU A 43 9.36 5.17 1.72
N ASN A 44 10.57 4.62 1.83
CA ASN A 44 11.37 4.25 0.67
C ASN A 44 10.68 3.19 -0.21
N LEU A 45 9.93 2.25 0.38
CA LEU A 45 9.18 1.25 -0.40
C LEU A 45 8.14 1.89 -1.33
N PHE A 46 7.50 2.97 -0.89
CA PHE A 46 6.55 3.74 -1.70
C PHE A 46 7.26 4.62 -2.72
N ALA A 47 8.36 5.29 -2.32
CA ALA A 47 9.14 6.14 -3.20
C ALA A 47 9.69 5.38 -4.42
N LEU A 48 10.18 4.16 -4.23
CA LEU A 48 10.63 3.28 -5.32
C LEU A 48 9.52 2.90 -6.31
N GLN A 49 8.25 3.11 -5.95
CA GLN A 49 7.09 2.89 -6.80
C GLN A 49 6.49 4.19 -7.35
N LEU A 50 7.14 5.33 -7.10
CA LEU A 50 6.65 6.67 -7.42
C LEU A 50 5.28 6.96 -6.78
N LEU A 51 5.05 6.44 -5.57
CA LEU A 51 3.83 6.66 -4.82
C LEU A 51 4.07 7.72 -3.76
N LEU A 52 3.23 8.75 -3.76
CA LEU A 52 3.25 9.80 -2.76
C LEU A 52 2.14 9.55 -1.74
N PRO A 53 2.47 9.39 -0.45
CA PRO A 53 1.46 9.32 0.60
C PRO A 53 0.65 10.62 0.70
N GLN A 54 -0.67 10.48 0.86
CA GLN A 54 -1.54 11.61 1.20
C GLN A 54 -1.35 12.03 2.66
N ALA A 55 -1.18 11.05 3.54
CA ALA A 55 -0.95 11.27 4.96
C ALA A 55 -0.01 10.19 5.51
N VAL A 56 0.81 10.60 6.47
CA VAL A 56 1.66 9.71 7.26
C VAL A 56 1.55 10.18 8.70
N HIS A 57 1.11 9.29 9.58
CA HIS A 57 1.10 9.52 11.01
C HIS A 57 2.01 8.48 11.68
N MET A 58 2.76 8.94 12.68
CA MET A 58 3.68 8.11 13.43
C MET A 58 3.50 8.42 14.90
N THR A 59 3.21 7.39 15.68
CA THR A 59 3.15 7.47 17.13
C THR A 59 4.09 6.44 17.72
N ARG A 60 4.88 6.85 18.71
CA ARG A 60 5.75 5.96 19.49
C ARG A 60 5.13 5.73 20.86
N GLU A 61 5.02 4.47 21.25
CA GLU A 61 4.58 4.05 22.57
C GLU A 61 5.59 3.05 23.14
N ASN A 62 6.39 3.48 24.12
CA ASN A 62 7.49 2.70 24.69
C ASN A 62 8.50 2.25 23.61
N ASP A 63 8.58 0.93 23.41
CA ASP A 63 9.48 0.27 22.45
C ASP A 63 8.77 -0.08 21.14
N LEU A 64 7.51 0.36 20.97
CA LEU A 64 6.73 0.16 19.76
C LEU A 64 6.48 1.47 19.02
N LEU A 65 6.29 1.33 17.73
CA LEU A 65 6.05 2.40 16.79
C LEU A 65 4.89 2.00 15.89
N SER A 66 3.86 2.83 15.88
CA SER A 66 2.70 2.70 15.01
C SER A 66 2.80 3.70 13.86
N LEU A 67 2.62 3.22 12.64
CA LEU A 67 2.58 4.02 11.42
C LEU A 67 1.25 3.83 10.73
N ASP A 68 0.58 4.94 10.44
CA ASP A 68 -0.62 4.99 9.62
C ASP A 68 -0.28 5.74 8.33
N ILE A 69 -0.37 5.05 7.18
CA ILE A 69 0.04 5.58 5.88
C ILE A 69 -1.12 5.48 4.90
N VAL A 70 -1.52 6.62 4.33
CA VAL A 70 -2.60 6.70 3.34
C VAL A 70 -2.01 6.89 1.96
N ILE A 71 -2.33 5.98 1.03
CA ILE A 71 -1.93 6.08 -0.38
C ILE A 71 -3.19 6.12 -1.25
N ASP A 72 -3.15 6.89 -2.33
CA ASP A 72 -4.15 6.83 -3.40
C ASP A 72 -3.51 6.40 -4.72
N GLY A 73 -4.35 6.08 -5.71
CA GLY A 73 -3.88 5.73 -7.05
C GLY A 73 -3.33 4.32 -7.18
N LEU A 74 -3.56 3.45 -6.19
CA LEU A 74 -3.16 2.04 -6.23
C LEU A 74 -4.31 1.11 -6.59
N SER A 75 -4.03 0.08 -7.38
CA SER A 75 -4.90 -1.09 -7.40
C SER A 75 -4.75 -1.87 -6.09
N TRP A 76 -5.82 -2.54 -5.65
CA TRP A 76 -5.80 -3.33 -4.41
C TRP A 76 -4.65 -4.33 -4.37
N HIS A 77 -4.40 -5.03 -5.48
CA HIS A 77 -3.32 -6.02 -5.55
C HIS A 77 -1.93 -5.41 -5.36
N ARG A 78 -1.66 -4.24 -5.94
CA ARG A 78 -0.39 -3.52 -5.70
C ARG A 78 -0.26 -3.12 -4.23
N ALA A 79 -1.37 -2.75 -3.60
CA ALA A 79 -1.39 -2.41 -2.18
C ALA A 79 -1.06 -3.63 -1.30
N GLU A 80 -1.62 -4.80 -1.61
CA GLU A 80 -1.29 -6.06 -0.92
C GLU A 80 0.19 -6.42 -1.05
N VAL A 81 0.77 -6.26 -2.23
CA VAL A 81 2.19 -6.54 -2.46
C VAL A 81 3.09 -5.58 -1.68
N LEU A 82 2.71 -4.31 -1.56
CA LEU A 82 3.41 -3.34 -0.70
C LEU A 82 3.24 -3.66 0.78
N ALA A 83 2.06 -4.09 1.21
CA ALA A 83 1.82 -4.54 2.58
C ALA A 83 2.72 -5.73 2.92
N GLU A 84 2.88 -6.68 2.00
CA GLU A 84 3.81 -7.80 2.18
C GLU A 84 5.27 -7.34 2.26
N LYS A 85 5.68 -6.37 1.43
CA LYS A 85 7.03 -5.78 1.55
C LYS A 85 7.27 -5.10 2.89
N LEU A 86 6.25 -4.44 3.45
CA LEU A 86 6.32 -3.85 4.79
C LEU A 86 6.46 -4.92 5.87
N ARG A 87 5.70 -6.03 5.79
CA ARG A 87 5.82 -7.16 6.72
C ARG A 87 7.20 -7.81 6.71
N ASN A 88 7.90 -7.73 5.57
CA ASN A 88 9.24 -8.27 5.43
C ASN A 88 10.35 -7.38 6.03
N LEU A 89 10.02 -6.19 6.55
CA LEU A 89 10.96 -5.41 7.34
C LEU A 89 11.14 -6.09 8.70
N ILE A 90 12.39 -6.33 9.10
CA ILE A 90 12.74 -7.16 10.28
C ILE A 90 12.02 -6.71 11.55
N SER A 91 11.93 -5.40 11.77
CA SER A 91 11.37 -4.79 12.99
C SER A 91 9.84 -4.73 12.99
N VAL A 92 9.18 -5.09 11.89
CA VAL A 92 7.72 -5.00 11.76
C VAL A 92 7.05 -6.21 12.40
N CYS A 93 6.20 -5.95 13.39
CA CYS A 93 5.43 -6.97 14.09
C CYS A 93 4.15 -7.32 13.32
N SER A 94 3.47 -6.33 12.73
CA SER A 94 2.26 -6.56 11.95
C SER A 94 1.97 -5.44 10.94
N VAL A 95 1.26 -5.78 9.87
CA VAL A 95 0.74 -4.83 8.88
C VAL A 95 -0.69 -5.18 8.53
N GLN A 96 -1.61 -4.23 8.78
CA GLN A 96 -2.99 -4.29 8.34
C GLN A 96 -3.17 -3.39 7.11
N LEU A 97 -3.99 -3.84 6.16
CA LEU A 97 -4.32 -3.11 4.94
C LEU A 97 -5.84 -3.00 4.86
N GLN A 98 -6.33 -1.77 4.69
CA GLN A 98 -7.77 -1.48 4.62
C GLN A 98 -8.03 -0.49 3.48
N PRO A 99 -9.23 -0.51 2.86
CA PRO A 99 -9.69 0.62 2.06
C PRO A 99 -9.72 1.87 2.94
N ALA A 100 -9.20 2.99 2.44
CA ALA A 100 -9.27 4.25 3.17
C ALA A 100 -10.67 4.83 3.00
N ASP A 101 -11.46 4.81 4.08
CA ASP A 101 -12.71 5.56 4.13
C ASP A 101 -12.42 7.07 4.15
N SER A 102 -13.34 7.85 3.59
CA SER A 102 -13.21 9.32 3.49
C SER A 102 -13.03 10.01 4.86
N GLN A 103 -13.36 9.32 5.96
CA GLN A 103 -13.25 9.83 7.32
C GLN A 103 -11.81 9.94 7.84
N TRP A 104 -10.85 9.18 7.27
CA TRP A 104 -9.45 9.21 7.71
C TRP A 104 -8.64 10.38 7.12
N LEU A 105 -9.16 11.03 6.08
CA LEU A 105 -8.59 12.25 5.49
C LEU A 105 -8.87 13.52 6.32
N ALA A 106 -9.43 13.38 7.52
CA ALA A 106 -9.62 14.53 8.40
C ALA A 106 -8.25 15.17 8.67
N PRO A 107 -8.04 16.45 8.31
CA PRO A 107 -6.78 17.11 8.52
C PRO A 107 -6.46 17.04 10.01
N VAL A 108 -5.22 16.66 10.34
CA VAL A 108 -4.71 16.78 11.70
C VAL A 108 -4.78 18.28 12.03
N GLN A 109 -5.80 18.69 12.76
CA GLN A 109 -5.96 20.05 13.22
C GLN A 109 -4.86 20.24 14.26
N ALA A 110 -3.73 20.82 13.82
CA ALA A 110 -2.69 21.27 14.72
C ALA A 110 -3.30 22.34 15.64
N ALA A 111 -3.71 21.93 16.84
CA ALA A 111 -3.91 22.86 17.94
C ALA A 111 -2.54 23.45 18.26
N GLY A 112 -2.40 24.76 18.02
CA GLY A 112 -1.20 25.53 18.31
C GLY A 112 -1.01 25.85 19.78
#